data_AF-A0A5M9K1C8-F1
#
_entry.id   AF-A0A5M9K1C8-F1
#
_cell.length_a   1.000
_cell.length_b   1.000
_cell.length_c   1.000
_cell.angle_alpha   90.00
_cell.angle_beta   90.00
_cell.angle_gamma   90.00
#
_symmetry.space_group_name_H-M   'P 1'
#
loop_
_entity.id
_entity.type
_entity.pdbx_description
1 polymer ?
#
loop_
_entity_poly.entity_id
_entity_poly.type
_entity_poly.pdbx_seq_one_letter_code
_entity_poly.pdbx_strand_id
1 'polypeptide(L)'
;MMNIKGVLSNYTSGEFPACNAPFHIPETASENSISRQGRAQMFHPLKPEIYGALRDQYLISHARIQRYHAAILFNRSSATQVPLPELKVIASTPLPSESNVGTGTNLYDDDVFFSFSPKNGILRKTTDSMVEFICDYANRWHSALPSIDPDEVRPNRHLPGTIPMFAYLPSSFEQFLKQGPEQAAAELARRFSRREFWELRYLFITVQSGSDEPGTSLGHVAVCVISPESKTIDFLCSGGDRGIVRDNGSQCVETIIRLLVEYLGDEPPLAQRFNPCDWKLRTERSELQDKSKPDCGMYMISNIMCVAFGWDLSYGSRQEHELQCRRFRLVSDLQSGGFKGYNHAEDADNTHYYPLNDIKPPDSLTENFIPILGYPGLMIYETLPPEVYCRSPIYYGCPDKETLYKHCNRNKRFYPSFDKESISGPNISFAKLLSWVERYDAARERDVAPFPRPYIPSGANGNRRWIPPDDAVWPTGKLW
;
A
#
# COMPACT_ATOMS: atom_id res chain seq x y z
N MET A 1 -21.47 41.73 -16.27
CA MET A 1 -20.07 41.26 -16.33
C MET A 1 -19.27 42.01 -15.29
N MET A 2 -19.10 41.41 -14.11
CA MET A 2 -18.27 41.97 -13.02
C MET A 2 -16.92 41.23 -13.01
N ASN A 3 -15.85 42.00 -12.86
CA ASN A 3 -14.46 41.61 -13.05
C ASN A 3 -13.94 40.85 -11.81
N ILE A 4 -13.99 39.51 -11.84
CA ILE A 4 -13.51 38.60 -10.77
C ILE A 4 -11.99 38.45 -10.89
N LYS A 5 -11.24 39.54 -10.71
CA LYS A 5 -9.76 39.49 -10.59
C LYS A 5 -9.23 40.13 -9.31
N GLY A 6 -10.11 40.63 -8.43
CA GLY A 6 -9.70 41.43 -7.27
C GLY A 6 -9.88 40.80 -5.88
N VAL A 7 -10.36 39.56 -5.73
CA VAL A 7 -10.76 39.01 -4.41
C VAL A 7 -9.79 37.95 -3.87
N LEU A 8 -8.71 37.61 -4.60
CA LEU A 8 -7.79 36.53 -4.21
C LEU A 8 -6.53 36.98 -3.45
N SER A 9 -6.35 38.27 -3.11
CA SER A 9 -5.10 38.75 -2.49
C SER A 9 -5.14 38.97 -0.97
N ASN A 10 -6.28 38.78 -0.29
CA ASN A 10 -6.42 39.21 1.12
C ASN A 10 -6.77 38.10 2.12
N TYR A 11 -6.64 36.82 1.78
CA TYR A 11 -6.80 35.75 2.77
C TYR A 11 -5.47 35.47 3.49
N THR A 12 -5.29 36.14 4.62
CA THR A 12 -4.33 35.75 5.66
C THR A 12 -4.61 34.34 6.16
N SER A 13 -3.54 33.60 6.45
CA SER A 13 -3.52 32.25 7.03
C SER A 13 -4.61 32.01 8.10
N GLY A 14 -5.60 31.15 7.81
CA GLY A 14 -6.48 30.62 8.86
C GLY A 14 -7.90 30.24 8.43
N GLU A 15 -8.46 30.87 7.41
CA GLU A 15 -9.89 30.70 7.08
C GLU A 15 -10.09 30.41 5.58
N PHE A 16 -10.04 29.12 5.21
CA PHE A 16 -10.67 28.67 3.97
C PHE A 16 -12.06 28.14 4.31
N PRO A 17 -13.13 28.56 3.60
CA PRO A 17 -14.41 27.91 3.74
C PRO A 17 -14.29 26.51 3.12
N ALA A 18 -14.25 25.49 3.96
CA ALA A 18 -14.35 24.09 3.55
C ALA A 18 -15.77 23.73 3.04
N CYS A 19 -16.69 24.70 3.07
CA CYS A 19 -18.04 24.59 2.53
C CYS A 19 -18.08 25.25 1.15
N ASN A 20 -18.35 24.44 0.12
CA ASN A 20 -18.80 24.88 -1.21
C ASN A 20 -17.74 25.49 -2.14
N ALA A 21 -16.62 24.80 -2.35
CA ALA A 21 -15.63 25.22 -3.36
C ALA A 21 -15.80 24.45 -4.69
N PRO A 22 -15.96 25.12 -5.86
CA PRO A 22 -16.33 24.52 -7.15
C PRO A 22 -15.15 23.91 -7.92
N PHE A 23 -14.14 23.33 -7.24
CA PHE A 23 -12.88 22.94 -7.87
C PHE A 23 -12.87 21.49 -8.36
N HIS A 24 -13.97 21.10 -8.99
CA HIS A 24 -14.15 19.84 -9.72
C HIS A 24 -13.66 19.89 -11.15
N ILE A 25 -13.21 21.05 -11.62
CA ILE A 25 -12.72 21.24 -12.98
C ILE A 25 -11.18 21.23 -12.91
N PRO A 26 -10.51 20.13 -13.32
CA PRO A 26 -9.04 20.03 -13.35
C PRO A 26 -8.36 21.19 -14.09
N GLU A 27 -9.10 21.88 -14.95
CA GLU A 27 -8.65 23.00 -15.77
C GLU A 27 -8.41 24.30 -14.96
N THR A 28 -8.90 24.39 -13.71
CA THR A 28 -8.89 25.66 -12.92
C THR A 28 -8.18 25.60 -11.58
N ALA A 29 -7.90 24.42 -11.03
CA ALA A 29 -7.24 24.26 -9.73
C ALA A 29 -5.98 23.39 -9.87
N SER A 30 -4.86 23.86 -9.31
CA SER A 30 -3.63 23.07 -9.29
C SER A 30 -3.74 21.89 -8.33
N GLU A 31 -3.04 20.80 -8.65
CA GLU A 31 -2.88 19.60 -7.82
C GLU A 31 -2.54 19.92 -6.36
N ASN A 32 -1.58 20.83 -6.15
CA ASN A 32 -1.18 21.31 -4.82
C ASN A 32 -2.32 21.97 -4.04
N SER A 33 -3.26 22.63 -4.73
CA SER A 33 -4.44 23.23 -4.10
C SER A 33 -5.43 22.17 -3.65
N ILE A 34 -5.71 21.18 -4.50
CA ILE A 34 -6.61 20.05 -4.16
C ILE A 34 -6.06 19.28 -2.97
N SER A 35 -4.77 18.91 -3.05
CA SER A 35 -4.02 18.23 -2.01
C SER A 35 -4.12 18.96 -0.67
N ARG A 36 -3.91 20.28 -0.65
CA ARG A 36 -4.01 21.11 0.56
C ARG A 36 -5.44 21.16 1.13
N GLN A 37 -6.44 21.31 0.28
CA GLN A 37 -7.84 21.41 0.70
C GLN A 37 -8.35 20.08 1.25
N GLY A 38 -8.01 18.96 0.62
CA GLY A 38 -8.34 17.63 1.11
C GLY A 38 -7.78 17.38 2.51
N ARG A 39 -6.51 17.73 2.73
CA ARG A 39 -5.89 17.66 4.06
C ARG A 39 -6.55 18.59 5.07
N ALA A 40 -6.94 19.80 4.67
CA ALA A 40 -7.68 20.71 5.55
C ALA A 40 -9.05 20.13 5.94
N GLN A 41 -9.81 19.61 4.98
CA GLN A 41 -11.12 18.99 5.20
C GLN A 41 -11.02 17.81 6.17
N MET A 42 -9.98 16.98 6.05
CA MET A 42 -9.73 15.83 6.93
C MET A 42 -9.70 16.21 8.43
N PHE A 43 -9.20 17.40 8.78
CA PHE A 43 -9.11 17.88 10.17
C PHE A 43 -10.11 19.00 10.51
N HIS A 44 -10.91 19.45 9.55
CA HIS A 44 -11.84 20.57 9.76
C HIS A 44 -12.94 20.16 10.76
N PRO A 45 -13.36 21.04 11.69
CA PRO A 45 -14.50 20.75 12.56
C PRO A 45 -15.76 20.44 11.73
N LEU A 46 -16.63 19.59 12.29
CA LEU A 46 -17.96 19.38 11.74
C LEU A 46 -18.85 20.60 12.03
N LYS A 47 -19.90 20.78 11.22
CA LYS A 47 -20.94 21.78 11.49
C LYS A 47 -21.52 21.57 12.90
N PRO A 48 -21.81 22.64 13.67
CA PRO A 48 -22.25 22.54 15.06
C PRO A 48 -23.45 21.60 15.26
N GLU A 49 -24.37 21.54 14.31
CA GLU A 49 -25.56 20.70 14.36
C GLU A 49 -25.20 19.21 14.26
N ILE A 50 -24.30 18.86 13.34
CA ILE A 50 -23.81 17.49 13.16
C ILE A 50 -22.98 17.08 14.38
N TYR A 51 -22.11 17.98 14.83
CA TYR A 51 -21.29 17.76 16.03
C TYR A 51 -22.16 17.50 17.27
N GLY A 52 -23.21 18.32 17.47
CA GLY A 52 -24.16 18.18 18.58
C GLY A 52 -24.87 16.84 18.54
N ALA A 53 -25.43 16.47 17.38
CA ALA A 53 -26.13 15.19 17.20
C ALA A 53 -25.21 13.98 17.46
N LEU A 54 -23.97 14.02 16.98
CA LEU A 54 -22.98 12.97 17.23
C LEU A 54 -22.63 12.84 18.70
N ARG A 55 -22.47 13.98 19.40
CA ARG A 55 -22.17 13.99 20.83
C ARG A 55 -23.32 13.40 21.65
N ASP A 56 -24.57 13.72 21.31
CA ASP A 56 -25.73 13.17 22.01
C ASP A 56 -25.84 11.66 21.81
N GLN A 57 -25.62 11.18 20.57
CA GLN A 57 -25.57 9.74 20.30
C GLN A 57 -24.42 9.05 21.03
N TYR A 58 -23.23 9.67 21.05
CA TYR A 58 -22.09 9.17 21.82
C TYR A 58 -22.44 8.99 23.29
N LEU A 59 -23.11 9.95 23.93
CA LEU A 59 -23.50 9.85 25.34
C LEU A 59 -24.45 8.67 25.59
N ILE A 60 -25.42 8.46 24.69
CA ILE A 60 -26.36 7.33 24.77
C ILE A 60 -25.62 6.00 24.59
N SER A 61 -24.77 5.89 23.57
CA SER A 61 -24.00 4.68 23.27
C SER A 61 -22.96 4.38 24.35
N HIS A 62 -22.30 5.39 24.90
CA HIS A 62 -21.35 5.25 26.00
C HIS A 62 -22.01 4.66 27.25
N ALA A 63 -23.21 5.12 27.63
CA ALA A 63 -23.96 4.55 28.75
C ALA A 63 -24.39 3.08 28.49
N ARG A 64 -24.63 2.70 27.23
CA ARG A 64 -24.89 1.31 26.83
C ARG A 64 -23.62 0.45 26.94
N ILE A 65 -22.50 0.95 26.42
CA ILE A 65 -21.18 0.28 26.45
C ILE A 65 -20.73 0.06 27.91
N GLN A 66 -20.90 1.04 28.79
CA GLN A 66 -20.57 0.90 30.21
C GLN A 66 -21.35 -0.23 30.88
N ARG A 67 -22.66 -0.33 30.61
CA ARG A 67 -23.50 -1.43 31.10
C ARG A 67 -23.05 -2.77 30.52
N TYR A 68 -22.68 -2.79 29.24
CA TYR A 68 -22.17 -3.98 28.57
C TYR A 68 -20.88 -4.50 29.21
N HIS A 69 -19.89 -3.62 29.42
CA HIS A 69 -18.65 -3.98 30.08
C HIS A 69 -18.85 -4.39 31.54
N ALA A 70 -19.74 -3.73 32.28
CA ALA A 70 -20.07 -4.12 33.64
C ALA A 70 -20.66 -5.54 33.69
N ALA A 71 -21.55 -5.88 32.75
CA ALA A 71 -22.13 -7.22 32.63
C ALA A 71 -21.06 -8.28 32.31
N ILE A 72 -20.11 -7.99 31.39
CA ILE A 72 -18.98 -8.89 31.10
C ILE A 72 -18.12 -9.14 32.35
N LEU A 73 -17.75 -8.08 33.07
CA LEU A 73 -16.92 -8.20 34.28
C LEU A 73 -17.63 -8.98 35.39
N PHE A 74 -18.93 -8.74 35.58
CA PHE A 74 -19.76 -9.49 36.50
C PHE A 74 -19.80 -10.98 36.13
N ASN A 75 -20.07 -11.28 34.85
CA ASN A 75 -20.15 -12.63 34.31
C ASN A 75 -18.84 -13.42 34.41
N ARG A 76 -17.69 -12.75 34.32
CA ARG A 76 -16.37 -13.37 34.52
C ARG A 76 -16.08 -13.74 35.97
N SER A 77 -16.73 -13.09 36.93
CA SER A 77 -16.47 -13.22 38.36
C SER A 77 -17.58 -13.92 39.14
N SER A 78 -18.69 -14.26 38.48
CA SER A 78 -19.90 -14.78 39.12
C SER A 78 -20.36 -16.11 38.50
N ALA A 79 -20.83 -17.02 39.35
CA ALA A 79 -21.40 -18.30 38.91
C ALA A 79 -22.76 -18.13 38.21
N THR A 80 -23.48 -17.04 38.48
CA THR A 80 -24.73 -16.67 37.79
C THR A 80 -24.41 -15.65 36.71
N GLN A 81 -24.85 -15.93 35.48
CA GLN A 81 -24.65 -15.06 34.33
C GLN A 81 -25.84 -14.09 34.18
N VAL A 82 -25.57 -12.80 33.98
CA VAL A 82 -26.56 -11.80 33.55
C VAL A 82 -26.52 -11.65 32.03
N PRO A 83 -27.66 -11.37 31.37
CA PRO A 83 -27.67 -11.13 29.93
C PRO A 83 -26.86 -9.89 29.59
N LEU A 84 -26.10 -9.96 28.49
CA LEU A 84 -25.37 -8.82 27.98
C LEU A 84 -26.35 -7.84 27.29
N PRO A 85 -26.26 -6.53 27.56
CA PRO A 85 -27.00 -5.52 26.80
C PRO A 85 -26.75 -5.66 25.29
N GLU A 86 -27.79 -5.59 24.48
CA GLU A 86 -27.61 -5.60 23.02
C GLU A 86 -26.95 -4.30 22.56
N LEU A 87 -25.87 -4.43 21.78
CA LEU A 87 -25.26 -3.32 21.06
C LEU A 87 -26.06 -3.06 19.78
N LYS A 88 -26.24 -1.79 19.43
CA LYS A 88 -26.99 -1.38 18.24
C LYS A 88 -26.04 -1.29 17.05
N VAL A 89 -26.48 -1.78 15.89
CA VAL A 89 -25.81 -1.49 14.62
C VAL A 89 -26.03 -0.01 14.27
N ILE A 90 -24.92 0.70 14.08
CA ILE A 90 -24.89 2.14 13.78
C ILE A 90 -24.61 2.40 12.31
N ALA A 91 -23.83 1.53 11.67
CA ALA A 91 -23.50 1.63 10.25
C ALA A 91 -23.17 0.24 9.69
N SER A 92 -23.08 0.14 8.37
CA SER A 92 -22.53 -1.03 7.68
C SER A 92 -21.63 -0.55 6.54
N THR A 93 -20.56 -1.29 6.27
CA THR A 93 -19.80 -1.07 5.03
C THR A 93 -20.61 -1.53 3.82
N PRO A 94 -20.24 -1.12 2.58
CA PRO A 94 -20.98 -1.49 1.37
C PRO A 94 -21.08 -3.00 1.23
N LEU A 95 -22.19 -3.49 0.67
CA LEU A 95 -22.35 -4.92 0.41
C LEU A 95 -21.46 -5.37 -0.75
N PRO A 96 -21.07 -6.66 -0.82
CA PRO A 96 -20.39 -7.22 -1.99
C PRO A 96 -21.20 -7.09 -3.29
N SER A 97 -22.52 -6.91 -3.18
CA SER A 97 -23.43 -6.64 -4.31
C SER A 97 -23.47 -5.17 -4.75
N GLU A 98 -22.87 -4.27 -3.98
CA GLU A 98 -22.83 -2.82 -4.23
C GLU A 98 -21.44 -2.37 -4.65
N SER A 99 -20.40 -2.99 -4.10
CA SER A 99 -19.00 -2.61 -4.31
C SER A 99 -18.11 -3.84 -4.41
N ASN A 100 -17.11 -3.82 -5.30
CA ASN A 100 -16.13 -4.89 -5.45
C ASN A 100 -15.12 -5.00 -4.30
N VAL A 101 -15.08 -4.01 -3.41
CA VAL A 101 -14.32 -4.06 -2.14
C VAL A 101 -15.24 -4.19 -0.92
N GLY A 102 -16.56 -4.21 -1.13
CA GLY A 102 -17.56 -4.23 -0.08
C GLY A 102 -17.64 -5.57 0.65
N THR A 103 -17.67 -5.54 1.98
CA THR A 103 -17.80 -6.74 2.83
C THR A 103 -19.15 -6.85 3.53
N GLY A 104 -19.93 -5.76 3.62
CA GLY A 104 -21.18 -5.73 4.38
C GLY A 104 -20.99 -5.81 5.89
N THR A 105 -19.85 -5.34 6.41
CA THR A 105 -19.52 -5.43 7.83
C THR A 105 -20.38 -4.48 8.65
N ASN A 106 -21.20 -5.03 9.56
CA ASN A 106 -21.98 -4.24 10.52
C ASN A 106 -21.09 -3.64 11.60
N LEU A 107 -21.16 -2.33 11.81
CA LEU A 107 -20.49 -1.59 12.87
C LEU A 107 -21.46 -1.30 14.00
N TYR A 108 -21.11 -1.71 15.21
CA TYR A 108 -21.91 -1.50 16.40
C TYR A 108 -21.51 -0.21 17.14
N ASP A 109 -22.29 0.15 18.15
CA ASP A 109 -22.03 1.30 19.02
C ASP A 109 -20.59 1.37 19.53
N ASP A 110 -20.04 0.24 20.00
CA ASP A 110 -18.69 0.16 20.54
C ASP A 110 -17.65 0.35 19.43
N ASP A 111 -17.82 -0.31 18.27
CA ASP A 111 -16.94 -0.17 17.11
C ASP A 111 -16.80 1.31 16.70
N VAL A 112 -17.90 2.06 16.69
CA VAL A 112 -17.90 3.45 16.22
C VAL A 112 -17.45 4.41 17.33
N PHE A 113 -18.08 4.35 18.50
CA PHE A 113 -17.94 5.38 19.53
C PHE A 113 -16.77 5.14 20.49
N PHE A 114 -16.16 3.94 20.51
CA PHE A 114 -14.93 3.72 21.27
C PHE A 114 -13.82 4.67 20.83
N SER A 115 -13.73 4.93 19.53
CA SER A 115 -12.73 5.78 18.87
C SER A 115 -12.89 7.28 19.13
N PHE A 116 -13.97 7.69 19.81
CA PHE A 116 -14.31 9.09 20.03
C PHE A 116 -13.45 9.75 21.12
N SER A 117 -13.01 8.98 22.11
CA SER A 117 -12.20 9.46 23.23
C SER A 117 -10.73 9.62 22.80
N PRO A 118 -10.07 10.76 23.11
CA PRO A 118 -8.65 10.95 22.83
C PRO A 118 -7.74 10.03 23.67
N LYS A 119 -8.30 9.36 24.69
CA LYS A 119 -7.60 8.36 25.52
C LYS A 119 -7.64 6.95 24.93
N ASN A 120 -8.42 6.75 23.87
CA ASN A 120 -8.64 5.44 23.27
C ASN A 120 -7.91 5.32 21.93
N GLY A 121 -7.39 4.12 21.66
CA GLY A 121 -7.00 3.73 20.31
C GLY A 121 -8.19 3.61 19.37
N ILE A 122 -7.91 3.27 18.12
CA ILE A 122 -8.93 2.94 17.12
C ILE A 122 -9.00 1.42 17.03
N LEU A 123 -10.21 0.86 17.07
CA LEU A 123 -10.38 -0.59 17.01
C LEU A 123 -10.06 -1.13 15.61
N ARG A 124 -9.61 -2.39 15.53
CA ARG A 124 -9.31 -3.07 14.26
C ARG A 124 -10.48 -2.99 13.27
N LYS A 125 -11.68 -3.32 13.75
CA LYS A 125 -12.89 -3.33 12.92
C LYS A 125 -13.27 -1.94 12.39
N THR A 126 -13.14 -0.89 13.22
CA THR A 126 -13.31 0.51 12.82
C THR A 126 -12.30 0.90 11.74
N THR A 127 -11.06 0.47 11.93
CA THR A 127 -9.94 0.73 11.02
C THR A 127 -10.19 0.08 9.66
N ASP A 128 -10.46 -1.23 9.65
CA ASP A 128 -10.74 -1.99 8.42
C ASP A 128 -11.94 -1.39 7.67
N SER A 129 -13.02 -1.06 8.39
CA SER A 129 -14.22 -0.47 7.78
C SER A 129 -13.97 0.90 7.17
N MET A 130 -13.13 1.73 7.81
CA MET A 130 -12.78 3.03 7.25
C MET A 130 -11.89 2.89 6.02
N VAL A 131 -10.93 1.95 6.02
CA VAL A 131 -10.10 1.68 4.83
C VAL A 131 -10.94 1.15 3.68
N GLU A 132 -11.95 0.31 3.95
CA GLU A 132 -12.93 -0.14 2.97
C GLU A 132 -13.67 1.04 2.34
N PHE A 133 -14.20 1.97 3.14
CA PHE A 133 -14.86 3.19 2.62
C PHE A 133 -13.91 4.07 1.79
N ILE A 134 -12.62 4.16 2.16
CA ILE A 134 -11.62 4.92 1.38
C ILE A 134 -11.43 4.27 0.01
N CYS A 135 -11.24 2.96 -0.04
CA CYS A 135 -11.06 2.22 -1.29
C CYS A 135 -12.32 2.31 -2.17
N ASP A 136 -13.49 2.11 -1.58
CA ASP A 136 -14.79 2.22 -2.26
C ASP A 136 -14.97 3.60 -2.91
N TYR A 137 -14.72 4.67 -2.16
CA TYR A 137 -14.86 6.03 -2.67
C TYR A 137 -13.86 6.36 -3.77
N ALA A 138 -12.60 5.94 -3.63
CA ALA A 138 -11.58 6.12 -4.67
C ALA A 138 -11.95 5.35 -5.96
N ASN A 139 -12.38 4.09 -5.84
CA ASN A 139 -12.84 3.30 -6.99
C ASN A 139 -14.04 3.94 -7.68
N ARG A 140 -15.03 4.45 -6.92
CA ARG A 140 -16.19 5.19 -7.47
C ARG A 140 -15.76 6.43 -8.24
N TRP A 141 -14.87 7.23 -7.65
CA TRP A 141 -14.40 8.48 -8.25
C TRP A 141 -13.62 8.23 -9.55
N HIS A 142 -12.66 7.31 -9.54
CA HIS A 142 -11.88 6.98 -10.73
C HIS A 142 -12.72 6.35 -11.85
N SER A 143 -13.75 5.58 -11.50
CA SER A 143 -14.68 4.99 -12.48
C SER A 143 -15.59 6.02 -13.15
N ALA A 144 -15.76 7.20 -12.55
CA ALA A 144 -16.54 8.30 -13.10
C ALA A 144 -15.72 9.26 -13.98
N LEU A 145 -14.39 9.08 -14.06
CA LEU A 145 -13.54 9.93 -14.90
C LEU A 145 -13.79 9.66 -16.38
N PRO A 146 -13.89 10.71 -17.23
CA PRO A 146 -14.05 10.55 -18.67
C PRO A 146 -12.86 9.79 -19.28
N SER A 147 -13.13 8.90 -20.23
CA SER A 147 -12.07 8.25 -21.00
C SER A 147 -11.37 9.26 -21.91
N ILE A 148 -10.04 9.24 -21.94
CA ILE A 148 -9.23 10.04 -22.86
C ILE A 148 -9.24 9.41 -24.26
N ASP A 149 -9.53 8.11 -24.34
CA ASP A 149 -9.69 7.38 -25.58
C ASP A 149 -11.20 7.19 -25.86
N PRO A 150 -11.75 7.83 -26.92
CA PRO A 150 -13.16 7.72 -27.26
C PRO A 150 -13.58 6.31 -27.70
N ASP A 151 -12.62 5.44 -28.05
CA ASP A 151 -12.87 4.07 -28.50
C ASP A 151 -12.70 3.02 -27.38
N GLU A 152 -12.06 3.36 -26.25
CA GLU A 152 -11.98 2.50 -25.07
C GLU A 152 -13.06 2.84 -24.02
N VAL A 153 -14.01 1.92 -23.86
CA VAL A 153 -14.91 1.91 -22.70
C VAL A 153 -14.10 1.54 -21.46
N ARG A 154 -13.77 2.52 -20.60
CA ARG A 154 -13.22 2.21 -19.28
C ARG A 154 -14.25 1.38 -18.49
N PRO A 155 -13.91 0.15 -18.05
CA PRO A 155 -14.82 -0.62 -17.23
C PRO A 155 -15.06 0.12 -15.90
N ASN A 156 -16.29 0.08 -15.39
CA ASN A 156 -16.60 0.65 -14.09
C ASN A 156 -15.98 -0.22 -12.98
N ARG A 157 -14.76 0.14 -12.56
CA ARG A 157 -13.91 -0.59 -11.61
C ARG A 157 -14.37 -0.50 -10.15
N HIS A 158 -15.59 -0.05 -9.90
CA HIS A 158 -16.23 -0.08 -8.59
C HIS A 158 -17.28 -1.19 -8.47
N LEU A 159 -17.90 -1.61 -9.58
CA LEU A 159 -19.03 -2.53 -9.54
C LEU A 159 -18.61 -3.97 -9.23
N PRO A 160 -19.50 -4.79 -8.63
CA PRO A 160 -19.24 -6.20 -8.39
C PRO A 160 -18.78 -6.95 -9.64
N GLY A 161 -17.83 -7.86 -9.48
CA GLY A 161 -17.25 -8.64 -10.58
C GLY A 161 -16.22 -7.89 -11.44
N THR A 162 -15.87 -6.65 -11.08
CA THR A 162 -14.78 -5.90 -11.70
C THR A 162 -13.56 -5.83 -10.78
N ILE A 163 -12.38 -5.61 -11.38
CA ILE A 163 -11.12 -5.51 -10.66
C ILE A 163 -10.97 -4.09 -10.11
N PRO A 164 -10.86 -3.90 -8.78
CA PRO A 164 -10.72 -2.58 -8.19
C PRO A 164 -9.39 -1.93 -8.58
N MET A 165 -9.32 -0.60 -8.58
CA MET A 165 -8.03 0.12 -8.64
C MET A 165 -7.39 0.25 -7.26
N PHE A 166 -8.21 0.38 -6.22
CA PHE A 166 -7.81 0.53 -4.83
C PHE A 166 -8.38 -0.64 -4.05
N ALA A 167 -7.50 -1.41 -3.42
CA ALA A 167 -7.88 -2.57 -2.61
C ALA A 167 -7.15 -2.53 -1.28
N TYR A 168 -7.66 -3.28 -0.31
CA TYR A 168 -6.99 -3.47 0.97
C TYR A 168 -7.08 -4.93 1.42
N LEU A 169 -6.15 -5.32 2.28
CA LEU A 169 -6.23 -6.55 3.06
C LEU A 169 -6.61 -6.15 4.49
N PRO A 170 -7.65 -6.78 5.09
CA PRO A 170 -8.08 -6.43 6.43
C PRO A 170 -7.01 -6.81 7.45
N SER A 171 -7.08 -6.22 8.64
CA SER A 171 -6.14 -6.46 9.74
C SER A 171 -5.93 -7.94 10.10
N SER A 172 -6.94 -8.78 9.89
CA SER A 172 -6.82 -10.24 10.05
C SER A 172 -5.80 -10.89 9.12
N PHE A 173 -5.41 -10.25 8.01
CA PHE A 173 -4.39 -10.76 7.10
C PHE A 173 -3.00 -10.89 7.75
N GLU A 174 -2.75 -10.11 8.81
CA GLU A 174 -1.52 -10.16 9.61
C GLU A 174 -1.22 -11.58 10.12
N GLN A 175 -2.25 -12.39 10.41
CA GLN A 175 -2.06 -13.77 10.86
C GLN A 175 -1.33 -14.63 9.81
N PHE A 176 -1.58 -14.38 8.52
CA PHE A 176 -0.93 -15.11 7.44
C PHE A 176 0.50 -14.62 7.24
N LEU A 177 0.75 -13.31 7.38
CA LEU A 177 2.11 -12.75 7.37
C LEU A 177 2.96 -13.36 8.49
N LYS A 178 2.39 -13.58 9.68
CA LYS A 178 3.07 -14.25 10.81
C LYS A 178 3.32 -15.75 10.57
N GLN A 179 2.48 -16.42 9.79
CA GLN A 179 2.67 -17.83 9.43
C GLN A 179 3.76 -18.03 8.38
N GLY A 180 3.94 -17.04 7.50
CA GLY A 180 5.03 -17.01 6.53
C GLY A 180 4.62 -16.40 5.19
N PRO A 181 5.61 -16.02 4.36
CA PRO A 181 5.35 -15.44 3.04
C PRO A 181 4.54 -16.34 2.11
N GLU A 182 4.72 -17.66 2.17
CA GLU A 182 4.01 -18.63 1.33
C GLU A 182 2.51 -18.67 1.65
N GLN A 183 2.16 -18.73 2.94
CA GLN A 183 0.76 -18.74 3.41
C GLN A 183 0.07 -17.41 3.07
N ALA A 184 0.77 -16.30 3.28
CA ALA A 184 0.26 -14.97 2.95
C ALA A 184 0.11 -14.79 1.43
N ALA A 185 1.04 -15.32 0.61
CA ALA A 185 0.92 -15.32 -0.84
C ALA A 185 -0.26 -16.16 -1.34
N ALA A 186 -0.49 -17.34 -0.74
CA ALA A 186 -1.63 -18.19 -1.05
C ALA A 186 -2.96 -17.50 -0.71
N GLU A 187 -3.04 -16.81 0.43
CA GLU A 187 -4.23 -16.03 0.80
C GLU A 187 -4.44 -14.82 -0.13
N LEU A 188 -3.37 -14.12 -0.53
CA LEU A 188 -3.47 -13.04 -1.52
C LEU A 188 -3.98 -13.56 -2.87
N ALA A 189 -3.53 -14.75 -3.30
CA ALA A 189 -3.96 -15.41 -4.53
C ALA A 189 -5.43 -15.86 -4.53
N ARG A 190 -6.06 -15.97 -3.36
CA ARG A 190 -7.51 -16.20 -3.27
C ARG A 190 -8.32 -14.94 -3.57
N ARG A 191 -7.71 -13.76 -3.44
CA ARG A 191 -8.38 -12.47 -3.61
C ARG A 191 -8.13 -11.85 -4.96
N PHE A 192 -6.89 -11.93 -5.43
CA PHE A 192 -6.48 -11.43 -6.73
C PHE A 192 -5.66 -12.49 -7.45
N SER A 193 -6.00 -12.78 -8.70
CA SER A 193 -5.05 -13.42 -9.61
C SER A 193 -3.89 -12.47 -9.90
N ARG A 194 -2.74 -13.03 -10.32
CA ARG A 194 -1.55 -12.23 -10.63
C ARG A 194 -1.83 -11.15 -11.68
N ARG A 195 -2.68 -11.44 -12.67
CA ARG A 195 -3.08 -10.47 -13.69
C ARG A 195 -3.85 -9.30 -13.08
N GLU A 196 -4.81 -9.60 -12.21
CA GLU A 196 -5.64 -8.60 -11.53
C GLU A 196 -4.80 -7.72 -10.60
N PHE A 197 -3.79 -8.28 -9.94
CA PHE A 197 -2.85 -7.51 -9.13
C PHE A 197 -2.17 -6.37 -9.92
N TRP A 198 -1.78 -6.62 -11.17
CA TRP A 198 -1.18 -5.60 -12.02
C TRP A 198 -2.15 -4.54 -12.52
N GLU A 199 -3.47 -4.72 -12.32
CA GLU A 199 -4.48 -3.72 -12.61
C GLU A 199 -4.76 -2.79 -11.41
N LEU A 200 -4.20 -3.10 -10.24
CA LEU A 200 -4.29 -2.27 -9.04
C LEU A 200 -3.39 -1.04 -9.16
N ARG A 201 -3.92 0.11 -8.73
CA ARG A 201 -3.15 1.32 -8.46
C ARG A 201 -2.53 1.25 -7.07
N TYR A 202 -3.30 0.82 -6.06
CA TYR A 202 -2.82 0.61 -4.71
C TYR A 202 -3.47 -0.60 -4.03
N LEU A 203 -2.64 -1.36 -3.31
CA LEU A 203 -3.02 -2.36 -2.33
C LEU A 203 -2.53 -1.91 -0.95
N PHE A 204 -3.46 -1.74 -0.01
CA PHE A 204 -3.16 -1.38 1.38
C PHE A 204 -3.08 -2.63 2.25
N ILE A 205 -1.99 -2.77 3.01
CA ILE A 205 -1.80 -3.84 3.99
C ILE A 205 -1.55 -3.20 5.35
N THR A 206 -2.51 -3.34 6.26
CA THR A 206 -2.35 -2.88 7.64
C THR A 206 -1.34 -3.76 8.37
N VAL A 207 -0.37 -3.16 9.05
CA VAL A 207 0.65 -3.84 9.84
C VAL A 207 0.45 -3.45 11.29
N GLN A 208 0.26 -4.43 12.17
CA GLN A 208 0.18 -4.19 13.60
C GLN A 208 1.42 -4.75 14.29
N SER A 209 1.89 -4.04 15.31
CA SER A 209 2.96 -4.51 16.20
C SER A 209 2.50 -4.40 17.66
N GLY A 210 3.05 -5.25 18.53
CA GLY A 210 2.60 -5.40 19.91
C GLY A 210 1.68 -6.61 20.11
N SER A 211 1.54 -7.04 21.36
CA SER A 211 0.77 -8.24 21.72
C SER A 211 -0.65 -7.86 22.16
N ASP A 212 -1.64 -8.70 21.83
CA ASP A 212 -3.02 -8.57 22.32
C ASP A 212 -3.14 -9.00 23.81
N GLU A 213 -2.03 -9.31 24.50
CA GLU A 213 -2.06 -9.75 25.89
C GLU A 213 -2.40 -8.60 26.84
N PRO A 214 -3.42 -8.78 27.72
CA PRO A 214 -3.79 -7.78 28.72
C PRO A 214 -2.59 -7.36 29.58
N GLY A 215 -2.25 -6.07 29.57
CA GLY A 215 -1.18 -5.50 30.40
C GLY A 215 0.20 -5.39 29.74
N THR A 216 0.35 -5.81 28.49
CA THR A 216 1.55 -5.53 27.68
C THR A 216 1.33 -4.30 26.77
N SER A 217 2.42 -3.78 26.20
CA SER A 217 2.48 -2.50 25.45
C SER A 217 1.28 -2.30 24.52
N LEU A 218 0.68 -1.09 24.57
CA LEU A 218 -0.36 -0.66 23.63
C LEU A 218 0.05 -1.00 22.19
N GLY A 219 -0.76 -1.81 21.51
CA GLY A 219 -0.53 -2.17 20.12
C GLY A 219 -0.37 -0.93 19.24
N HIS A 220 0.55 -1.00 18.29
CA HIS A 220 0.82 0.05 17.32
C HIS A 220 0.39 -0.41 15.93
N VAL A 221 -0.14 0.51 15.11
CA VAL A 221 -0.56 0.20 13.74
C VAL A 221 0.10 1.15 12.74
N ALA A 222 0.52 0.57 11.63
CA ALA A 222 1.11 1.21 10.46
C ALA A 222 0.46 0.63 9.20
N VAL A 223 0.80 1.16 8.03
CA VAL A 223 0.35 0.65 6.74
C VAL A 223 1.51 0.48 5.78
N CYS A 224 1.51 -0.66 5.08
CA CYS A 224 2.31 -0.84 3.88
C CYS A 224 1.42 -0.62 2.66
N VAL A 225 1.83 0.30 1.79
CA VAL A 225 1.16 0.61 0.54
C VAL A 225 1.97 0.01 -0.60
N ILE A 226 1.35 -0.84 -1.40
CA ILE A 226 1.96 -1.43 -2.58
C ILE A 226 1.28 -0.80 -3.80
N SER A 227 2.05 -0.21 -4.70
CA SER A 227 1.57 0.23 -6.02
C SER A 227 2.14 -0.67 -7.10
N PRO A 228 1.35 -1.63 -7.63
CA PRO A 228 1.78 -2.44 -8.77
C PRO A 228 2.00 -1.59 -10.03
N GLU A 229 1.12 -0.62 -10.31
CA GLU A 229 1.23 0.31 -11.45
C GLU A 229 2.61 1.01 -11.49
N SER A 230 3.08 1.51 -10.34
CA SER A 230 4.36 2.24 -10.26
C SER A 230 5.52 1.41 -9.69
N LYS A 231 5.30 0.11 -9.41
CA LYS A 231 6.27 -0.80 -8.76
C LYS A 231 6.89 -0.20 -7.49
N THR A 232 6.08 0.37 -6.61
CA THR A 232 6.55 0.96 -5.35
C THR A 232 5.99 0.26 -4.13
N ILE A 233 6.78 0.24 -3.06
CA ILE A 233 6.37 -0.14 -1.71
C ILE A 233 6.62 1.06 -0.80
N ASP A 234 5.63 1.47 -0.03
CA ASP A 234 5.71 2.61 0.89
C ASP A 234 5.26 2.17 2.28
N PHE A 235 6.17 2.22 3.25
CA PHE A 235 5.86 1.87 4.63
C PHE A 235 5.65 3.14 5.46
N LEU A 236 4.40 3.37 5.86
CA LEU A 236 3.93 4.59 6.50
C LEU A 236 3.63 4.32 7.97
N CYS A 237 4.48 4.83 8.85
CA CYS A 237 4.38 4.62 10.28
C CYS A 237 4.57 5.92 11.07
N SER A 238 3.55 6.33 11.81
CA SER A 238 3.62 7.54 12.65
C SER A 238 4.46 7.35 13.91
N GLY A 239 4.73 6.11 14.33
CA GLY A 239 5.64 5.79 15.44
C GLY A 239 7.12 6.01 15.13
N GLY A 240 7.46 6.26 13.86
CA GLY A 240 8.83 6.39 13.38
C GLY A 240 9.51 5.04 13.12
N ASP A 241 8.75 3.94 13.12
CA ASP A 241 9.26 2.63 12.71
C ASP A 241 9.46 2.60 11.19
N ARG A 242 10.59 2.05 10.75
CA ARG A 242 10.94 1.88 9.34
C ARG A 242 10.49 0.54 8.78
N GLY A 243 10.10 -0.40 9.64
CA GLY A 243 9.64 -1.74 9.28
C GLY A 243 10.74 -2.68 8.80
N ILE A 244 12.01 -2.28 8.95
CA ILE A 244 13.21 -2.98 8.48
C ILE A 244 13.84 -3.77 9.63
N VAL A 245 14.36 -4.96 9.34
CA VAL A 245 14.95 -5.88 10.35
C VAL A 245 16.10 -5.23 11.12
N ARG A 246 17.04 -4.57 10.42
CA ARG A 246 18.24 -3.99 11.05
C ARG A 246 17.97 -2.79 11.96
N ASP A 247 16.79 -2.19 11.87
CA ASP A 247 16.42 -1.02 12.66
C ASP A 247 15.63 -1.40 13.94
N ASN A 248 15.58 -2.69 14.30
CA ASN A 248 14.73 -3.23 15.38
C ASN A 248 13.25 -2.81 15.24
N GLY A 249 12.81 -2.58 14.00
CA GLY A 249 11.45 -2.19 13.67
C GLY A 249 10.46 -3.36 13.70
N SER A 250 9.27 -3.17 13.12
CA SER A 250 8.27 -4.24 12.95
C SER A 250 8.70 -5.39 12.03
N GLN A 251 9.83 -5.26 11.33
CA GLN A 251 10.42 -6.29 10.45
C GLN A 251 9.46 -6.80 9.36
N CYS A 252 8.48 -5.98 8.99
CA CYS A 252 7.41 -6.36 8.07
C CYS A 252 7.78 -6.15 6.61
N VAL A 253 8.69 -5.22 6.29
CA VAL A 253 9.00 -4.84 4.90
C VAL A 253 9.64 -6.01 4.15
N GLU A 254 10.65 -6.65 4.73
CA GLU A 254 11.27 -7.85 4.17
C GLU A 254 10.27 -9.00 3.98
N THR A 255 9.35 -9.17 4.93
CA THR A 255 8.29 -10.20 4.85
C THR A 255 7.33 -9.92 3.71
N ILE A 256 6.95 -8.65 3.50
CA ILE A 256 6.09 -8.22 2.40
C ILE A 256 6.79 -8.39 1.06
N ILE A 257 8.08 -8.07 0.97
CA ILE A 257 8.88 -8.28 -0.25
C ILE A 257 8.94 -9.77 -0.59
N ARG A 258 9.17 -10.65 0.40
CA ARG A 258 9.13 -12.10 0.19
C ARG A 258 7.75 -12.56 -0.26
N LEU A 259 6.68 -12.05 0.35
CA LEU A 259 5.32 -12.34 -0.07
C LEU A 259 5.11 -11.98 -1.56
N LEU A 260 5.60 -10.82 -2.01
CA LEU A 260 5.45 -10.42 -3.41
C LEU A 260 6.22 -11.33 -4.36
N VAL A 261 7.40 -11.81 -3.95
CA VAL A 261 8.19 -12.79 -4.70
C VAL A 261 7.44 -14.10 -4.85
N GLU A 262 6.90 -14.65 -3.76
CA GLU A 262 6.13 -15.89 -3.77
C GLU A 262 4.82 -15.75 -4.57
N TYR A 263 4.11 -14.65 -4.37
CA TYR A 263 2.81 -14.39 -5.00
C TYR A 263 2.92 -14.21 -6.51
N LEU A 264 3.85 -13.37 -6.97
CA LEU A 264 4.07 -13.10 -8.39
C LEU A 264 4.79 -14.27 -9.08
N GLY A 265 5.57 -15.03 -8.32
CA GLY A 265 6.17 -16.29 -8.74
C GLY A 265 7.10 -16.17 -9.96
N ASP A 266 7.26 -17.30 -10.65
CA ASP A 266 8.17 -17.47 -11.78
C ASP A 266 7.48 -17.93 -13.06
N GLU A 267 6.19 -17.74 -13.20
CA GLU A 267 5.50 -18.09 -14.44
C GLU A 267 5.54 -16.92 -15.45
N PRO A 268 5.55 -17.20 -16.76
CA PRO A 268 5.36 -16.16 -17.77
C PRO A 268 4.01 -15.42 -17.61
N PRO A 269 3.92 -14.14 -18.00
CA PRO A 269 4.97 -13.36 -18.64
C PRO A 269 6.00 -12.85 -17.62
N LEU A 270 7.29 -12.91 -17.98
CA LEU A 270 8.39 -12.53 -17.08
C LEU A 270 8.29 -11.09 -16.59
N ALA A 271 7.74 -10.20 -17.42
CA ALA A 271 7.49 -8.79 -17.10
C ALA A 271 6.56 -8.57 -15.90
N GLN A 272 5.78 -9.59 -15.52
CA GLN A 272 4.85 -9.57 -14.38
C GLN A 272 5.43 -10.21 -13.11
N ARG A 273 6.72 -10.54 -13.10
CA ARG A 273 7.39 -11.03 -11.90
C ARG A 273 7.85 -9.88 -11.01
N PHE A 274 8.04 -10.18 -9.72
CA PHE A 274 8.73 -9.25 -8.83
C PHE A 274 10.20 -9.10 -9.24
N ASN A 275 10.67 -7.85 -9.36
CA ASN A 275 12.08 -7.52 -9.53
C ASN A 275 12.55 -6.50 -8.50
N PRO A 276 13.43 -6.86 -7.57
CA PRO A 276 14.04 -5.90 -6.65
C PRO A 276 14.78 -4.72 -7.34
N CYS A 277 15.22 -4.85 -8.60
CA CYS A 277 15.82 -3.75 -9.37
C CYS A 277 14.83 -2.70 -9.86
N ASP A 278 13.63 -3.14 -10.26
CA ASP A 278 12.61 -2.25 -10.83
C ASP A 278 11.74 -1.64 -9.75
N TRP A 279 11.63 -2.34 -8.62
CA TRP A 279 10.81 -1.93 -7.51
C TRP A 279 11.55 -0.98 -6.59
N LYS A 280 10.83 0.03 -6.09
CA LYS A 280 11.38 1.02 -5.17
C LYS A 280 10.66 0.99 -3.84
N LEU A 281 11.40 1.30 -2.79
CA LEU A 281 10.93 1.37 -1.42
C LEU A 281 11.06 2.80 -0.91
N ARG A 282 10.07 3.23 -0.13
CA ARG A 282 10.17 4.37 0.76
C ARG A 282 9.77 3.92 2.15
N THR A 283 10.61 4.21 3.13
CA THR A 283 10.24 4.16 4.54
C THR A 283 10.42 5.57 5.11
N GLU A 284 10.00 5.82 6.35
CA GLU A 284 10.18 7.11 7.06
C GLU A 284 9.31 8.28 6.59
N ARG A 285 8.42 8.07 5.61
CA ARG A 285 7.51 9.13 5.17
C ARG A 285 6.19 9.05 5.91
N SER A 286 6.09 9.66 7.09
CA SER A 286 4.81 9.87 7.78
C SER A 286 4.93 11.08 8.70
N GLU A 287 3.83 11.77 8.96
CA GLU A 287 3.78 12.66 10.13
C GLU A 287 3.97 11.82 11.39
N LEU A 288 4.84 12.29 12.28
CA LEU A 288 5.17 11.60 13.54
C LEU A 288 4.12 11.94 14.58
N GLN A 289 3.61 10.91 15.26
CA GLN A 289 2.70 11.09 16.38
C GLN A 289 3.46 11.30 17.69
N ASP A 290 2.77 11.87 18.68
CA ASP A 290 3.20 11.78 20.06
C ASP A 290 3.11 10.32 20.54
N LYS A 291 4.25 9.73 20.92
CA LYS A 291 4.33 8.33 21.38
C LYS A 291 3.55 8.05 22.65
N SER A 292 3.18 9.08 23.41
CA SER A 292 2.35 8.96 24.62
C SER A 292 0.84 8.90 24.34
N LYS A 293 0.43 9.14 23.09
CA LYS A 293 -0.97 9.22 22.68
C LYS A 293 -1.38 8.01 21.83
N PRO A 294 -2.60 7.47 22.00
CA PRO A 294 -3.07 6.29 21.26
C PRO A 294 -3.65 6.66 19.89
N ASP A 295 -2.94 7.46 19.09
CA ASP A 295 -3.46 8.00 17.81
C ASP A 295 -2.97 7.25 16.57
N CYS A 296 -2.23 6.16 16.70
CA CYS A 296 -1.59 5.49 15.56
C CYS A 296 -2.58 5.07 14.47
N GLY A 297 -3.76 4.57 14.85
CA GLY A 297 -4.84 4.26 13.91
C GLY A 297 -5.37 5.49 13.17
N MET A 298 -5.44 6.66 13.82
CA MET A 298 -5.87 7.90 13.18
C MET A 298 -4.86 8.39 12.14
N TYR A 299 -3.57 8.33 12.47
CA TYR A 299 -2.51 8.67 11.52
C TYR A 299 -2.47 7.67 10.35
N MET A 300 -2.61 6.37 10.62
CA MET A 300 -2.66 5.35 9.58
C MET A 300 -3.83 5.57 8.61
N ILE A 301 -5.05 5.79 9.11
CA ILE A 301 -6.23 6.12 8.27
C ILE A 301 -5.97 7.41 7.46
N SER A 302 -5.38 8.42 8.08
CA SER A 302 -5.09 9.70 7.43
C SER A 302 -4.02 9.55 6.32
N ASN A 303 -3.01 8.71 6.54
CA ASN A 303 -2.01 8.35 5.54
C ASN A 303 -2.65 7.62 4.36
N ILE A 304 -3.54 6.66 4.62
CA ILE A 304 -4.27 5.94 3.56
C ILE A 304 -5.15 6.90 2.76
N MET A 305 -5.86 7.83 3.41
CA MET A 305 -6.61 8.87 2.70
C MET A 305 -5.71 9.72 1.82
N CYS A 306 -4.56 10.17 2.32
CA CYS A 306 -3.62 10.96 1.53
C CYS A 306 -3.17 10.19 0.28
N VAL A 307 -2.76 8.93 0.44
CA VAL A 307 -2.33 8.12 -0.71
C VAL A 307 -3.48 7.84 -1.68
N ALA A 308 -4.62 7.37 -1.18
CA ALA A 308 -5.75 6.99 -2.03
C ALA A 308 -6.35 8.17 -2.78
N PHE A 309 -6.34 9.36 -2.19
CA PHE A 309 -6.91 10.58 -2.79
C PHE A 309 -5.87 11.47 -3.49
N GLY A 310 -4.61 11.01 -3.50
CA GLY A 310 -3.45 11.65 -4.13
C GLY A 310 -2.99 12.95 -3.47
N TRP A 311 -3.18 13.08 -2.16
CA TRP A 311 -2.69 14.21 -1.37
C TRP A 311 -1.28 13.97 -0.84
N ASP A 312 -0.58 15.06 -0.52
CA ASP A 312 0.74 14.99 0.10
C ASP A 312 0.64 14.34 1.48
N LEU A 313 1.58 13.45 1.80
CA LEU A 313 1.70 12.89 3.15
C LEU A 313 2.11 13.92 4.21
N SER A 314 2.47 15.14 3.81
CA SER A 314 2.77 16.21 4.76
C SER A 314 1.52 17.04 5.07
N TYR A 315 0.90 16.70 6.19
CA TYR A 315 -0.20 17.46 6.79
C TYR A 315 0.23 18.17 8.09
N GLY A 316 1.51 18.16 8.46
CA GLY A 316 2.06 18.83 9.63
C GLY A 316 1.73 18.15 10.96
N SER A 317 2.49 18.47 12.00
CA SER A 317 2.20 18.04 13.36
C SER A 317 0.85 18.60 13.80
N ARG A 318 -0.07 17.71 14.19
CA ARG A 318 -1.42 18.10 14.55
C ARG A 318 -1.54 18.34 16.04
N GLN A 319 -2.19 19.45 16.39
CA GLN A 319 -2.54 19.75 17.75
C GLN A 319 -3.66 18.81 18.22
N GLU A 320 -3.78 18.62 19.54
CA GLU A 320 -4.78 17.72 20.14
C GLU A 320 -6.21 18.06 19.70
N HIS A 321 -6.52 19.36 19.53
CA HIS A 321 -7.84 19.79 19.08
C HIS A 321 -8.15 19.39 17.62
N GLU A 322 -7.15 19.36 16.73
CA GLU A 322 -7.31 18.95 15.33
C GLU A 322 -7.48 17.43 15.23
N LEU A 323 -6.71 16.67 16.02
CA LEU A 323 -6.88 15.21 16.12
C LEU A 323 -8.24 14.85 16.70
N GLN A 324 -8.74 15.63 17.67
CA GLN A 324 -10.09 15.47 18.16
C GLN A 324 -11.11 15.73 17.03
N CYS A 325 -10.98 16.82 16.28
CA CYS A 325 -11.84 17.07 15.11
C CYS A 325 -11.80 15.91 14.10
N ARG A 326 -10.61 15.33 13.86
CA ARG A 326 -10.48 14.17 12.99
C ARG A 326 -11.20 12.93 13.52
N ARG A 327 -11.18 12.68 14.84
CA ARG A 327 -11.97 11.59 15.47
C ARG A 327 -13.47 11.81 15.29
N PHE A 328 -13.94 13.04 15.45
CA PHE A 328 -15.34 13.40 15.15
C PHE A 328 -15.69 13.12 13.69
N ARG A 329 -14.81 13.52 12.76
CA ARG A 329 -15.00 13.23 11.33
C ARG A 329 -15.02 11.75 11.04
N LEU A 330 -14.08 10.96 11.58
CA LEU A 330 -14.07 9.49 11.43
C LEU A 330 -15.43 8.90 11.81
N VAL A 331 -15.95 9.24 12.99
CA VAL A 331 -17.24 8.74 13.46
C VAL A 331 -18.38 9.19 12.54
N SER A 332 -18.39 10.46 12.14
CA SER A 332 -19.40 10.99 11.21
C SER A 332 -19.35 10.28 9.86
N ASP A 333 -18.17 10.05 9.31
CA ASP A 333 -17.96 9.38 8.02
C ASP A 333 -18.50 7.95 8.09
N LEU A 334 -18.15 7.20 9.14
CA LEU A 334 -18.66 5.84 9.38
C LEU A 334 -20.19 5.81 9.47
N GLN A 335 -20.80 6.70 10.26
CA GLN A 335 -22.26 6.78 10.40
C GLN A 335 -22.97 7.15 9.11
N SER A 336 -22.32 7.92 8.24
CA SER A 336 -22.88 8.35 6.97
C SER A 336 -22.78 7.30 5.85
N GLY A 337 -22.18 6.13 6.14
CA GLY A 337 -21.90 5.09 5.14
C GLY A 337 -20.68 5.42 4.27
N GLY A 338 -19.69 6.12 4.82
CA GLY A 338 -18.48 6.51 4.14
C GLY A 338 -18.57 7.88 3.45
N PHE A 339 -17.89 8.02 2.31
CA PHE A 339 -17.71 9.29 1.63
C PHE A 339 -18.71 9.51 0.50
N LYS A 340 -19.04 10.77 0.24
CA LYS A 340 -20.02 11.18 -0.76
C LYS A 340 -19.36 11.97 -1.89
N GLY A 341 -19.89 11.79 -3.10
CA GLY A 341 -19.54 12.64 -4.23
C GLY A 341 -20.02 14.07 -4.00
N TYR A 342 -19.39 15.02 -4.68
CA TYR A 342 -19.79 16.42 -4.59
C TYR A 342 -21.15 16.67 -5.22
N ASN A 343 -21.92 17.54 -4.59
CA ASN A 343 -23.18 18.03 -5.10
C ASN A 343 -23.11 19.55 -5.31
N HIS A 344 -23.37 19.96 -6.55
CA HIS A 344 -23.27 21.34 -7.03
C HIS A 344 -24.47 22.22 -6.65
N ALA A 345 -25.52 21.68 -6.03
CA ALA A 345 -26.67 22.49 -5.62
C ALA A 345 -26.26 23.51 -4.55
N GLU A 346 -26.86 24.71 -4.61
CA GLU A 346 -26.49 25.89 -3.80
C GLU A 346 -26.43 25.61 -2.29
N ASP A 347 -27.35 24.77 -1.78
CA ASP A 347 -27.45 24.37 -0.38
C ASP A 347 -27.07 22.90 -0.12
N ALA A 348 -26.32 22.28 -1.04
CA ALA A 348 -25.94 20.89 -0.89
C ALA A 348 -25.01 20.67 0.32
N ASP A 349 -25.33 19.68 1.14
CA ASP A 349 -24.45 19.28 2.23
C ASP A 349 -23.26 18.43 1.74
N ASN A 350 -22.13 19.10 1.53
CA ASN A 350 -20.87 18.49 1.12
C ASN A 350 -19.97 18.10 2.31
N THR A 351 -20.53 17.88 3.51
CA THR A 351 -19.77 17.55 4.73
C THR A 351 -18.86 16.32 4.58
N HIS A 352 -19.34 15.29 3.86
CA HIS A 352 -18.64 14.02 3.62
C HIS A 352 -17.97 13.94 2.26
N TYR A 353 -17.88 15.06 1.55
CA TYR A 353 -17.12 15.15 0.32
C TYR A 353 -15.66 15.47 0.64
N TYR A 354 -14.77 14.71 0.00
CA TYR A 354 -13.32 14.90 0.04
C TYR A 354 -12.81 14.94 -1.40
N PRO A 355 -12.06 15.99 -1.79
CA PRO A 355 -11.62 16.13 -3.17
C PRO A 355 -10.47 15.18 -3.50
N LEU A 356 -10.61 14.38 -4.55
CA LEU A 356 -9.54 13.55 -5.09
C LEU A 356 -8.82 14.28 -6.23
N ASN A 357 -7.58 13.87 -6.49
CA ASN A 357 -6.91 14.16 -7.74
C ASN A 357 -6.52 12.86 -8.46
N ASP A 358 -6.21 12.95 -9.75
CA ASP A 358 -5.73 11.81 -10.53
C ASP A 358 -4.20 11.77 -10.57
N ILE A 359 -3.52 12.27 -9.53
CA ILE A 359 -2.05 12.24 -9.47
C ILE A 359 -1.61 10.78 -9.37
N LYS A 360 -1.05 10.27 -10.47
CA LYS A 360 -0.54 8.91 -10.53
C LYS A 360 0.42 8.65 -9.38
N PRO A 361 0.49 7.40 -8.88
CA PRO A 361 1.46 7.06 -7.84
C PRO A 361 2.84 7.52 -8.29
N PRO A 362 3.60 8.19 -7.42
CA PRO A 362 4.80 8.91 -7.80
C PRO A 362 5.73 8.01 -8.60
N ASP A 363 6.06 8.45 -9.82
CA ASP A 363 7.13 7.83 -10.61
C ASP A 363 8.46 8.24 -9.98
N SER A 364 8.84 7.49 -8.95
CA SER A 364 10.16 6.90 -8.75
C SER A 364 11.39 7.84 -8.58
N LEU A 365 11.26 9.16 -8.79
CA LEU A 365 12.32 10.18 -8.72
C LEU A 365 11.90 11.45 -7.95
N THR A 366 10.61 11.75 -7.84
CA THR A 366 10.10 13.02 -7.27
C THR A 366 9.85 12.96 -5.76
N GLU A 367 9.75 11.78 -5.15
CA GLU A 367 9.33 11.63 -3.74
C GLU A 367 10.21 10.71 -2.86
N ASN A 368 11.53 10.70 -3.06
CA ASN A 368 12.51 9.98 -2.24
C ASN A 368 12.34 8.45 -2.18
N PHE A 369 11.74 7.83 -3.19
CA PHE A 369 11.74 6.37 -3.35
C PHE A 369 13.14 5.90 -3.79
N ILE A 370 13.67 4.88 -3.11
CA ILE A 370 15.00 4.31 -3.35
C ILE A 370 14.82 2.90 -3.92
N PRO A 371 15.58 2.49 -4.96
CA PRO A 371 15.56 1.11 -5.45
C PRO A 371 15.78 0.08 -4.33
N ILE A 372 14.98 -0.99 -4.30
CA ILE A 372 15.00 -1.99 -3.22
C ILE A 372 16.40 -2.60 -3.02
N LEU A 373 17.11 -2.92 -4.11
CA LEU A 373 18.47 -3.47 -4.03
C LEU A 373 19.49 -2.53 -3.37
N GLY A 374 19.26 -1.23 -3.44
CA GLY A 374 20.14 -0.20 -2.88
C GLY A 374 19.64 0.37 -1.56
N TYR A 375 18.55 -0.15 -0.99
CA TYR A 375 17.92 0.44 0.18
C TYR A 375 18.77 0.23 1.45
N PRO A 376 19.23 1.29 2.14
CA PRO A 376 20.05 1.16 3.33
C PRO A 376 19.35 0.38 4.45
N GLY A 377 20.05 -0.59 5.06
CA GLY A 377 19.52 -1.39 6.18
C GLY A 377 18.64 -2.57 5.76
N LEU A 378 18.14 -2.60 4.52
CA LEU A 378 17.29 -3.68 4.02
C LEU A 378 18.11 -4.92 3.66
N MET A 379 17.68 -6.08 4.18
CA MET A 379 18.45 -7.32 4.15
C MET A 379 18.24 -8.16 2.89
N ILE A 380 18.11 -7.53 1.71
CA ILE A 380 17.66 -8.21 0.49
C ILE A 380 18.53 -9.41 0.10
N TYR A 381 19.85 -9.29 0.18
CA TYR A 381 20.77 -10.38 -0.18
C TYR A 381 20.73 -11.58 0.76
N GLU A 382 20.20 -11.40 1.98
CA GLU A 382 20.01 -12.47 2.96
C GLU A 382 18.56 -12.98 2.98
N THR A 383 17.62 -12.14 2.56
CA THR A 383 16.18 -12.36 2.63
C THR A 383 15.63 -13.04 1.37
N LEU A 384 16.19 -12.71 0.19
CA LEU A 384 15.75 -13.22 -1.10
C LEU A 384 16.73 -14.26 -1.64
N PRO A 385 16.25 -15.26 -2.40
CA PRO A 385 17.12 -16.22 -3.03
C PRO A 385 17.92 -15.56 -4.19
N PRO A 386 19.12 -16.04 -4.54
CA PRO A 386 19.97 -15.48 -5.59
C PRO A 386 19.29 -15.31 -6.95
N GLU A 387 18.38 -16.21 -7.29
CA GLU A 387 17.61 -16.21 -8.53
C GLU A 387 16.63 -15.02 -8.63
N VAL A 388 16.35 -14.36 -7.50
CA VAL A 388 15.44 -13.22 -7.42
C VAL A 388 16.21 -11.91 -7.33
N TYR A 389 17.15 -11.77 -6.39
CA TYR A 389 17.86 -10.49 -6.23
C TYR A 389 18.89 -10.22 -7.34
N CYS A 390 19.29 -11.23 -8.13
CA CYS A 390 20.17 -11.04 -9.29
C CYS A 390 19.43 -10.68 -10.59
N ARG A 391 18.09 -10.60 -10.60
CA ARG A 391 17.30 -10.28 -11.81
C ARG A 391 17.63 -8.87 -12.29
N SER A 392 17.71 -8.65 -13.60
CA SER A 392 18.08 -7.36 -14.18
C SER A 392 16.95 -6.73 -15.01
N PRO A 393 16.70 -5.40 -14.91
CA PRO A 393 15.67 -4.73 -15.69
C PRO A 393 15.88 -4.84 -17.20
N ILE A 394 17.15 -4.95 -17.61
CA ILE A 394 17.64 -4.83 -19.00
C ILE A 394 16.94 -5.84 -19.92
N TYR A 395 16.45 -6.94 -19.36
CA TYR A 395 15.89 -8.06 -20.12
C TYR A 395 14.39 -8.26 -19.97
N TYR A 396 13.68 -7.40 -19.25
CA TYR A 396 12.21 -7.44 -19.25
C TYR A 396 11.61 -7.19 -20.63
N GLY A 397 12.30 -6.41 -21.46
CA GLY A 397 11.96 -6.20 -22.88
C GLY A 397 12.31 -7.40 -23.78
N CYS A 398 12.84 -8.49 -23.24
CA CYS A 398 13.04 -9.75 -23.95
C CYS A 398 12.00 -10.76 -23.46
N PRO A 399 10.74 -10.70 -23.91
CA PRO A 399 9.68 -11.60 -23.44
C PRO A 399 9.86 -13.03 -23.96
N ASP A 400 10.64 -13.20 -25.03
CA ASP A 400 10.85 -14.46 -25.72
C ASP A 400 12.32 -14.72 -26.01
N LYS A 401 12.55 -15.98 -26.38
CA LYS A 401 13.87 -16.51 -26.73
C LYS A 401 14.47 -15.75 -27.92
N GLU A 402 13.68 -15.39 -28.92
CA GLU A 402 14.18 -14.71 -30.12
C GLU A 402 14.78 -13.33 -29.79
N THR A 403 14.10 -12.56 -28.97
CA THR A 403 14.50 -11.20 -28.58
C THR A 403 15.73 -11.23 -27.68
N LEU A 404 15.79 -12.16 -26.73
CA LEU A 404 16.98 -12.39 -25.91
C LEU A 404 18.17 -12.85 -26.78
N TYR A 405 17.95 -13.74 -27.75
CA TYR A 405 18.99 -14.18 -28.68
C TYR A 405 19.53 -13.02 -29.52
N LYS A 406 18.67 -12.13 -30.01
CA LYS A 406 19.09 -10.92 -30.73
C LYS A 406 19.98 -10.04 -29.84
N HIS A 407 19.63 -9.88 -28.57
CA HIS A 407 20.48 -9.17 -27.61
C HIS A 407 21.82 -9.88 -27.41
N CYS A 408 21.81 -11.17 -27.11
CA CYS A 408 23.02 -11.95 -26.88
C CYS A 408 23.95 -11.90 -28.10
N ASN A 409 23.39 -12.00 -29.31
CA ASN A 409 24.15 -11.91 -30.54
C ASN A 409 24.77 -10.53 -30.77
N ARG A 410 24.01 -9.44 -30.52
CA ARG A 410 24.54 -8.06 -30.59
C ARG A 410 25.72 -7.85 -29.64
N ASN A 411 25.68 -8.53 -28.50
CA ASN A 411 26.66 -8.42 -27.43
C ASN A 411 27.55 -9.67 -27.30
N LYS A 412 27.69 -10.47 -28.37
CA LYS A 412 28.37 -11.78 -28.35
C LYS A 412 29.79 -11.78 -27.78
N ARG A 413 30.48 -10.63 -27.85
CA ARG A 413 31.81 -10.45 -27.24
C ARG A 413 31.80 -10.62 -25.72
N PHE A 414 30.65 -10.37 -25.09
CA PHE A 414 30.42 -10.52 -23.67
C PHE A 414 29.76 -11.85 -23.33
N TYR A 415 29.06 -12.53 -24.25
CA TYR A 415 28.36 -13.77 -23.94
C TYR A 415 29.03 -14.96 -24.62
N PRO A 416 30.17 -15.47 -24.10
CA PRO A 416 30.87 -16.55 -24.76
C PRO A 416 29.99 -17.80 -24.80
N SER A 417 29.94 -18.45 -25.97
CA SER A 417 29.20 -19.71 -26.18
C SER A 417 27.67 -19.63 -26.05
N PHE A 418 27.06 -18.44 -26.07
CA PHE A 418 25.59 -18.31 -26.00
C PHE A 418 24.87 -19.08 -27.12
N ASP A 419 25.55 -19.28 -28.24
CA ASP A 419 25.13 -20.01 -29.44
C ASP A 419 25.26 -21.55 -29.31
N LYS A 420 25.87 -22.05 -28.22
CA LYS A 420 25.94 -23.49 -27.99
C LYS A 420 24.57 -24.03 -27.57
N GLU A 421 24.19 -25.15 -28.18
CA GLU A 421 22.95 -25.85 -27.90
C GLU A 421 22.78 -26.26 -26.42
N SER A 422 23.88 -26.48 -25.70
CA SER A 422 23.85 -26.76 -24.25
C SER A 422 23.38 -25.56 -23.40
N ILE A 423 23.55 -24.33 -23.91
CA ILE A 423 23.16 -23.09 -23.23
C ILE A 423 21.80 -22.62 -23.74
N SER A 424 21.51 -22.80 -25.03
CA SER A 424 20.40 -22.12 -25.69
C SER A 424 19.51 -23.03 -26.54
N GLY A 425 19.78 -24.33 -26.57
CA GLY A 425 19.08 -25.34 -27.38
C GLY A 425 17.66 -25.69 -26.95
N PRO A 426 17.06 -26.73 -27.57
CA PRO A 426 15.64 -27.05 -27.47
C PRO A 426 15.18 -27.51 -26.07
N ASN A 427 16.11 -27.95 -25.20
CA ASN A 427 15.81 -28.43 -23.85
C ASN A 427 16.17 -27.44 -22.74
N ILE A 428 16.55 -26.20 -23.08
CA ILE A 428 16.80 -25.14 -22.11
C ILE A 428 15.59 -24.21 -22.06
N SER A 429 14.97 -24.11 -20.88
CA SER A 429 13.86 -23.20 -20.65
C SER A 429 14.31 -21.75 -20.85
N PHE A 430 13.40 -20.90 -21.30
CA PHE A 430 13.70 -19.49 -21.52
C PHE A 430 14.23 -18.82 -20.24
N ALA A 431 13.65 -19.16 -19.08
CA ALA A 431 14.10 -18.68 -17.77
C ALA A 431 15.55 -19.08 -17.44
N LYS A 432 15.98 -20.30 -17.79
CA LYS A 432 17.36 -20.76 -17.55
C LYS A 432 18.38 -20.04 -18.44
N LEU A 433 18.01 -19.76 -19.70
CA LEU A 433 18.85 -18.95 -20.60
C LEU A 433 18.94 -17.50 -20.11
N LEU A 434 17.81 -16.90 -19.72
CA LEU A 434 17.76 -15.53 -19.22
C LEU A 434 18.62 -15.35 -17.96
N SER A 435 18.50 -16.23 -16.97
CA SER A 435 19.27 -16.15 -15.72
C SER A 435 20.78 -16.30 -15.93
N TRP A 436 21.21 -16.97 -17.00
CA TRP A 436 22.63 -17.01 -17.39
C TRP A 436 23.11 -15.64 -17.89
N VAL A 437 22.32 -14.99 -18.75
CA VAL A 437 22.65 -13.65 -19.29
C VAL A 437 22.67 -12.60 -18.18
N GLU A 438 21.68 -12.60 -17.29
CA GLU A 438 21.58 -11.66 -16.16
C GLU A 438 22.79 -11.76 -15.22
N ARG A 439 23.21 -12.98 -14.85
CA ARG A 439 24.41 -13.19 -14.02
C ARG A 439 25.67 -12.64 -14.67
N TYR A 440 25.79 -12.76 -16.00
CA TYR A 440 26.95 -12.25 -16.72
C TYR A 440 26.96 -10.71 -16.76
N ASP A 441 25.80 -10.09 -16.93
CA ASP A 441 25.67 -8.63 -16.93
C ASP A 441 25.93 -8.02 -15.56
N ALA A 442 25.43 -8.64 -14.48
CA ALA A 442 25.73 -8.21 -13.11
C ALA A 442 27.24 -8.24 -12.79
N ALA A 443 27.95 -9.25 -13.31
CA ALA A 443 29.40 -9.33 -13.17
C ALA A 443 30.13 -8.23 -13.97
N ARG A 444 29.60 -7.86 -15.14
CA ARG A 444 30.14 -6.77 -15.98
C ARG A 444 30.05 -5.40 -15.31
N GLU A 445 28.95 -5.10 -14.62
CA GLU A 445 28.68 -3.77 -14.04
C GLU A 445 29.51 -3.44 -12.79
N ARG A 446 29.94 -4.44 -12.03
CA ARG A 446 30.68 -4.23 -10.77
C ARG A 446 32.16 -3.89 -10.94
N ASP A 447 32.64 -3.72 -12.18
CA ASP A 447 34.05 -3.55 -12.55
C ASP A 447 34.99 -4.63 -11.97
N VAL A 448 34.39 -5.73 -11.48
CA VAL A 448 35.09 -6.97 -11.21
C VAL A 448 35.37 -7.51 -12.59
N ALA A 449 36.59 -7.25 -13.10
CA ALA A 449 37.04 -7.75 -14.39
C ALA A 449 36.51 -9.18 -14.59
N PRO A 450 35.69 -9.46 -15.61
CA PRO A 450 35.10 -10.77 -15.77
C PRO A 450 36.20 -11.71 -16.28
N PHE A 451 37.00 -12.19 -15.34
CA PHE A 451 38.00 -13.24 -15.44
C PHE A 451 39.11 -13.04 -16.51
N PRO A 452 40.40 -13.25 -16.18
CA PRO A 452 41.28 -13.85 -17.17
C PRO A 452 40.63 -15.19 -17.56
N ARG A 453 40.14 -15.28 -18.80
CA ARG A 453 39.42 -16.43 -19.40
C ARG A 453 39.73 -17.77 -18.67
N PRO A 454 38.74 -18.45 -18.05
CA PRO A 454 38.99 -19.70 -17.35
C PRO A 454 39.30 -20.78 -18.38
N TYR A 455 40.54 -21.27 -18.37
CA TYR A 455 41.00 -22.36 -19.22
C TYR A 455 41.74 -23.37 -18.36
N ILE A 456 41.44 -24.66 -18.52
CA ILE A 456 42.36 -25.71 -18.03
C ILE A 456 43.50 -25.82 -19.04
N PRO A 457 44.77 -25.84 -18.60
CA PRO A 457 45.86 -26.25 -19.48
C PRO A 457 45.72 -27.76 -19.72
N SER A 458 45.26 -28.16 -20.91
CA SER A 458 45.29 -29.56 -21.32
C SER A 458 46.23 -29.74 -22.51
N GLY A 459 47.36 -30.40 -22.28
CA GLY A 459 48.18 -31.01 -23.33
C GLY A 459 49.08 -30.07 -24.14
N ALA A 460 50.06 -30.69 -24.81
CA ALA A 460 51.27 -30.11 -25.39
C ALA A 460 51.09 -29.04 -26.49
N ASN A 461 49.86 -28.70 -26.89
CA ASN A 461 49.60 -27.82 -28.04
C ASN A 461 48.87 -26.52 -27.70
N GLY A 462 48.74 -26.14 -26.43
CA GLY A 462 48.19 -24.83 -26.04
C GLY A 462 46.72 -24.61 -26.43
N ASN A 463 46.00 -25.66 -26.85
CA ASN A 463 44.59 -25.57 -27.18
C ASN A 463 43.79 -25.45 -25.89
N ARG A 464 43.21 -24.27 -25.69
CA ARG A 464 42.50 -23.93 -24.47
C ARG A 464 41.04 -24.38 -24.59
N ARG A 465 40.62 -25.37 -23.80
CA ARG A 465 39.24 -25.87 -23.75
C ARG A 465 38.48 -25.20 -22.60
N TRP A 466 37.26 -24.75 -22.86
CA TRP A 466 36.37 -24.10 -21.88
C TRP A 466 35.57 -25.13 -21.09
N ILE A 467 35.37 -24.89 -19.79
CA ILE A 467 34.54 -25.72 -18.90
C ILE A 467 33.13 -25.12 -18.87
N PRO A 468 32.07 -25.86 -19.27
CA PRO A 468 30.69 -25.47 -18.98
C PRO A 468 30.47 -25.28 -17.49
N PRO A 469 29.60 -24.36 -17.06
CA PRO A 469 29.12 -24.41 -15.70
C PRO A 469 28.24 -25.67 -15.59
N ASP A 470 28.87 -26.80 -15.25
CA ASP A 470 28.14 -27.86 -14.58
C ASP A 470 27.62 -27.28 -13.26
N ASP A 471 26.41 -27.69 -12.88
CA ASP A 471 25.60 -27.16 -11.76
C ASP A 471 26.30 -27.25 -10.36
N ALA A 472 27.60 -27.54 -10.27
CA ALA A 472 28.33 -27.79 -9.03
C ALA A 472 29.61 -26.97 -8.80
N VAL A 473 30.12 -26.18 -9.77
CA VAL A 473 31.42 -25.49 -9.58
C VAL A 473 31.44 -24.07 -10.15
N TRP A 474 30.64 -23.18 -9.57
CA TRP A 474 31.05 -21.77 -9.47
C TRP A 474 31.90 -21.65 -8.20
N PRO A 475 32.99 -20.86 -8.16
CA PRO A 475 33.70 -20.63 -6.92
C PRO A 475 32.79 -19.82 -5.98
N THR A 476 32.05 -20.51 -5.12
CA THR A 476 31.25 -19.96 -4.03
C THR A 476 32.11 -19.54 -2.82
N GLY A 477 33.44 -19.47 -2.99
CA GLY A 477 34.36 -19.21 -1.88
C GLY A 477 35.16 -17.92 -2.07
N LYS A 478 34.77 -16.89 -1.30
CA LYS A 478 35.57 -15.72 -0.90
C LYS A 478 36.02 -14.77 -2.01
N LEU A 479 35.20 -13.74 -2.23
CA LEU A 479 35.70 -12.39 -2.48
C LEU A 479 35.00 -11.46 -1.46
N TRP A 480 35.67 -11.30 -0.32
CA TRP A 480 35.54 -10.12 0.53
C TRP A 480 36.57 -9.12 0.04
#